data_AF-A0A526RE07-F1
#
_entry.id   AF-A0A526RE07-F1
#
_cell.length_a   1.000
_cell.length_b   1.000
_cell.length_c   1.000
_cell.angle_alpha   90.00
_cell.angle_beta   90.00
_cell.angle_gamma   90.00
#
_symmetry.space_group_name_H-M   'P 1'
#
loop_
_entity.id
_entity.type
_entity.pdbx_description
1 polymer ?
#
loop_
_entity_poly.entity_id
_entity_poly.type
_entity_poly.pdbx_seq_one_letter_code
_entity_poly.pdbx_strand_id
1 'polypeptide(L)'
;MNIQTNPAKIELTSASFPVITEAPIRSNFMPEDRLRELGAGLAKGDVKDLFGLAPFEFQARIRDSAKRILEVYRSTNAAQAKGETITPAAQWLLDNNYLVEETIFQVKRDLPRRFYRQLPTLKLADGTTVPRALALAWTYVAHSDSSVSATMFKAIVEGFQSVEPLKIGELWALPSLLRFVLIENLRRIAV
;
A
#
# COMPACT_ATOMS: atom_id res chain seq x y z
N MET A 1 -29.71 -14.21 -43.89
CA MET A 1 -28.87 -15.11 -43.07
C MET A 1 -28.91 -14.59 -41.64
N ASN A 2 -29.79 -15.14 -40.79
CA ASN A 2 -30.00 -14.67 -39.42
C ASN A 2 -28.83 -15.12 -38.55
N ILE A 3 -28.01 -14.17 -38.08
CA ILE A 3 -26.99 -14.43 -37.07
C ILE A 3 -27.70 -14.47 -35.73
N GLN A 4 -28.07 -15.67 -35.27
CA GLN A 4 -28.51 -15.89 -33.90
C GLN A 4 -27.27 -15.77 -32.99
N THR A 5 -27.11 -14.61 -32.35
CA THR A 5 -26.19 -14.47 -31.22
C THR A 5 -26.81 -15.16 -30.01
N ASN A 6 -26.32 -16.36 -29.71
CA ASN A 6 -26.70 -17.08 -28.50
C ASN A 6 -26.08 -16.38 -27.26
N PRO A 7 -26.87 -15.77 -26.37
CA PRO A 7 -26.35 -15.06 -25.19
C PRO A 7 -25.60 -15.98 -24.22
N ALA A 8 -25.85 -17.29 -24.26
CA ALA A 8 -25.17 -18.27 -23.40
C ALA A 8 -23.68 -18.49 -23.74
N LYS A 9 -23.18 -17.95 -24.87
CA LYS A 9 -21.74 -18.03 -25.21
C LYS A 9 -20.92 -16.86 -24.68
N ILE A 10 -21.55 -15.81 -24.15
CA ILE A 10 -20.85 -14.62 -23.64
C ILE A 10 -20.31 -14.85 -22.21
N GLU A 11 -20.90 -15.81 -21.47
CA GLU A 11 -20.54 -16.05 -20.06
C GLU A 11 -19.31 -16.96 -19.85
N LEU A 12 -18.74 -17.57 -20.90
CA LEU A 12 -17.70 -18.61 -20.75
C LEU A 12 -16.25 -18.13 -20.93
N THR A 13 -16.02 -16.83 -21.11
CA THR A 13 -14.68 -16.23 -21.24
C THR A 13 -14.49 -14.95 -20.44
N SER A 14 -15.18 -14.81 -19.29
CA SER A 14 -14.67 -13.87 -18.28
C SER A 14 -13.61 -14.62 -17.47
N ALA A 15 -12.33 -14.33 -17.71
CA ALA A 15 -11.32 -14.59 -16.69
C ALA A 15 -11.88 -14.00 -15.39
N SER A 16 -12.21 -14.86 -14.42
CA SER A 16 -12.76 -14.43 -13.14
C SER A 16 -11.69 -13.58 -12.48
N PHE A 17 -11.87 -12.25 -12.50
CA PHE A 17 -11.07 -11.38 -11.67
C PHE A 17 -11.24 -11.85 -10.22
N PRO A 18 -10.15 -12.06 -9.47
CA PRO A 18 -10.24 -12.45 -8.09
C PRO A 18 -11.04 -11.41 -7.31
N VAL A 19 -11.87 -11.90 -6.38
CA VAL A 19 -12.68 -11.06 -5.49
C VAL A 19 -11.78 -10.08 -4.73
N ILE A 20 -12.10 -8.78 -4.76
CA ILE A 20 -11.46 -7.77 -3.91
C ILE A 20 -11.81 -8.12 -2.46
N THR A 21 -10.85 -8.71 -1.76
CA THR A 21 -11.00 -9.15 -0.35
C THR A 21 -10.63 -8.05 0.64
N GLU A 22 -9.87 -7.05 0.19
CA GLU A 22 -9.38 -5.95 1.03
C GLU A 22 -9.56 -4.61 0.31
N ALA A 23 -10.19 -3.65 0.97
CA ALA A 23 -10.38 -2.31 0.43
C ALA A 23 -9.03 -1.55 0.32
N PRO A 24 -8.85 -0.69 -0.69
CA PRO A 24 -7.65 0.12 -0.84
C PRO A 24 -7.39 0.98 0.40
N ILE A 25 -6.12 1.26 0.67
CA ILE A 25 -5.70 2.22 1.70
C ILE A 25 -5.98 3.62 1.13
N ARG A 26 -7.16 4.15 1.45
CA ARG A 26 -7.64 5.47 1.00
C ARG A 26 -8.58 6.09 2.03
N SER A 27 -8.54 7.41 2.08
CA SER A 27 -9.38 8.28 2.89
C SER A 27 -9.51 9.64 2.19
N ASN A 28 -10.17 10.61 2.81
CA ASN A 28 -10.33 11.94 2.24
C ASN A 28 -8.97 12.58 1.97
N PHE A 29 -8.74 13.07 0.75
CA PHE A 29 -7.51 13.76 0.39
C PHE A 29 -7.23 14.96 1.31
N MET A 30 -5.98 15.13 1.74
CA MET A 30 -5.55 16.23 2.60
C MET A 30 -4.48 17.09 1.92
N PRO A 31 -4.67 18.42 1.81
CA PRO A 31 -3.61 19.32 1.36
C PRO A 31 -2.49 19.42 2.42
N GLU A 32 -1.35 20.01 2.03
CA GLU A 32 -0.13 20.06 2.83
C GLU A 32 -0.34 20.56 4.28
N ASP A 33 -1.03 21.68 4.48
CA ASP A 33 -1.25 22.23 5.82
C ASP A 33 -2.04 21.27 6.72
N ARG A 34 -3.02 20.57 6.15
CA ARG A 34 -3.83 19.57 6.85
C ARG A 34 -3.04 18.31 7.15
N LEU A 35 -2.07 17.95 6.31
CA LEU A 35 -1.15 16.85 6.59
C LEU A 35 -0.26 17.16 7.81
N ARG A 36 0.19 18.41 7.98
CA ARG A 36 0.92 18.81 9.19
C ARG A 36 0.06 18.67 10.45
N GLU A 37 -1.18 19.15 10.41
CA GLU A 37 -2.14 18.97 11.52
C GLU A 37 -2.39 17.49 11.81
N LEU A 38 -2.54 16.67 10.77
CA LEU A 38 -2.78 15.23 10.88
C LEU A 38 -1.61 14.50 11.52
N GLY A 39 -0.36 14.87 11.17
CA GLY A 39 0.84 14.34 11.82
C GLY A 39 0.87 14.65 13.32
N ALA A 40 0.54 15.88 13.70
CA ALA A 40 0.45 16.28 15.10
C ALA A 40 -0.66 15.53 15.84
N GLY A 41 -1.83 15.37 15.22
CA GLY A 41 -2.95 14.59 15.77
C GLY A 41 -2.58 13.11 15.97
N LEU A 42 -1.84 12.51 15.04
CA LEU A 42 -1.34 11.15 15.19
C LEU A 42 -0.39 11.01 16.39
N ALA A 43 0.53 11.97 16.57
CA ALA A 43 1.47 11.95 17.70
C ALA A 43 0.78 12.15 19.06
N LYS A 44 -0.26 12.98 19.13
CA LYS A 44 -1.09 13.15 20.33
C LYS A 44 -1.96 11.93 20.65
N GLY A 45 -2.13 11.04 19.68
CA GLY A 45 -3.08 9.93 19.77
C GLY A 45 -4.52 10.35 19.52
N ASP A 46 -4.78 11.48 18.86
CA ASP A 46 -6.12 11.90 18.43
C ASP A 46 -6.59 11.05 17.23
N VAL A 47 -5.65 10.57 16.42
CA VAL A 47 -5.88 9.70 15.28
C VAL A 47 -5.49 8.27 15.65
N LYS A 48 -6.49 7.41 15.88
CA LYS A 48 -6.27 6.00 16.27
C LYS A 48 -6.91 4.97 15.35
N ASP A 49 -7.83 5.41 14.49
CA ASP A 49 -8.49 4.56 13.51
C ASP A 49 -7.81 4.74 12.15
N LEU A 50 -6.88 3.84 11.85
CA LEU A 50 -6.17 3.81 10.59
C LEU A 50 -6.80 2.73 9.70
N PHE A 51 -7.74 3.15 8.84
CA PHE A 51 -8.51 2.23 8.02
C PHE A 51 -7.61 1.21 7.30
N GLY A 52 -7.98 -0.05 7.45
CA GLY A 52 -7.29 -1.18 6.82
C GLY A 52 -5.93 -1.55 7.44
N LEU A 53 -5.45 -0.84 8.46
CA LEU A 53 -4.26 -1.23 9.22
C LEU A 53 -4.68 -2.20 10.34
N ALA A 54 -4.40 -3.49 10.13
CA ALA A 54 -4.60 -4.54 11.11
C ALA A 54 -3.24 -5.07 11.63
N PRO A 55 -3.20 -5.81 12.76
CA PRO A 55 -1.99 -6.52 13.16
C PRO A 55 -1.49 -7.47 12.07
N PHE A 56 -0.20 -7.40 11.74
CA PHE A 56 0.45 -8.38 10.87
C PHE A 56 1.92 -8.55 11.22
N GLU A 57 2.46 -9.74 10.92
CA GLU A 57 3.90 -9.96 10.92
C GLU A 57 4.50 -9.36 9.64
N PHE A 58 5.18 -8.21 9.77
CA PHE A 58 5.70 -7.40 8.66
C PHE A 58 6.41 -8.22 7.56
N GLN A 59 7.31 -9.11 7.94
CA GLN A 59 8.06 -9.95 6.99
C GLN A 59 7.18 -10.96 6.27
N ALA A 60 6.18 -11.51 6.95
CA ALA A 60 5.20 -12.40 6.32
C ALA A 60 4.31 -11.60 5.36
N ARG A 61 3.87 -10.40 5.78
CA ARG A 61 3.01 -9.54 4.96
C ARG A 61 3.70 -9.12 3.66
N ILE A 62 4.95 -8.68 3.69
CA ILE A 62 5.69 -8.34 2.46
C ILE A 62 5.81 -9.54 1.51
N ARG A 63 6.07 -10.74 2.05
CA ARG A 63 6.15 -11.96 1.22
C ARG A 63 4.81 -12.28 0.58
N ASP A 64 3.72 -12.12 1.33
CA ASP A 64 2.37 -12.31 0.82
C ASP A 64 2.04 -11.29 -0.27
N SER A 65 2.34 -9.99 -0.05
CA SER A 65 2.17 -8.96 -1.07
C SER A 65 2.96 -9.26 -2.34
N ALA A 66 4.22 -9.67 -2.21
CA ALA A 66 5.05 -10.06 -3.34
C ALA A 66 4.46 -11.25 -4.11
N LYS A 67 4.01 -12.28 -3.40
CA LYS A 67 3.38 -13.46 -4.00
C LYS A 67 2.12 -13.07 -4.77
N ARG A 68 1.27 -12.25 -4.16
CA ARG A 68 -0.02 -11.86 -4.75
C ARG A 68 0.16 -11.00 -6.01
N ILE A 69 1.06 -10.03 -5.97
CA ILE A 69 1.37 -9.19 -7.14
C ILE A 69 1.93 -10.04 -8.27
N LEU A 70 2.81 -11.01 -7.97
CA LEU A 70 3.36 -11.93 -8.96
C LEU A 70 2.29 -12.84 -9.59
N GLU A 71 1.31 -13.30 -8.81
CA GLU A 71 0.16 -14.05 -9.34
C GLU A 71 -0.62 -13.21 -10.36
N VAL A 72 -0.94 -11.96 -10.02
CA VAL A 72 -1.66 -11.04 -10.91
C VAL A 72 -0.84 -10.76 -12.18
N TYR A 73 0.45 -10.46 -12.04
CA TYR A 73 1.35 -10.30 -13.19
C TYR A 73 1.31 -11.51 -14.13
N ARG A 74 1.41 -12.73 -13.57
CA ARG A 74 1.40 -13.97 -14.37
C ARG A 74 0.06 -14.20 -15.07
N SER A 75 -1.07 -13.97 -14.39
CA SER A 75 -2.39 -14.11 -15.00
C SER A 75 -2.62 -13.07 -16.10
N THR A 76 -2.23 -11.81 -15.88
CA THR A 76 -2.33 -10.74 -16.87
C THR A 76 -1.45 -11.02 -18.09
N ASN A 77 -0.21 -11.47 -17.88
CA ASN A 77 0.70 -11.80 -18.97
C ASN A 77 0.17 -12.98 -19.81
N ALA A 78 -0.41 -14.00 -19.15
CA ALA A 78 -1.03 -15.12 -19.84
C ALA A 78 -2.28 -14.70 -20.65
N ALA A 79 -3.10 -13.80 -20.13
CA ALA A 79 -4.25 -13.24 -20.85
C ALA A 79 -3.80 -12.44 -22.08
N GLN A 80 -2.79 -11.58 -21.93
CA GLN A 80 -2.22 -10.82 -23.04
C GLN A 80 -1.65 -11.74 -24.14
N ALA A 81 -0.92 -12.80 -23.75
CA ALA A 81 -0.36 -13.77 -24.69
C ALA A 81 -1.43 -14.54 -25.49
N LYS A 82 -2.66 -14.64 -24.96
CA LYS A 82 -3.82 -15.24 -25.65
C LYS A 82 -4.57 -14.24 -26.54
N GLY A 83 -4.15 -12.98 -26.58
CA GLY A 83 -4.84 -11.91 -27.30
C GLY A 83 -6.08 -11.38 -26.59
N GLU A 84 -6.24 -11.66 -25.30
CA GLU A 84 -7.34 -11.11 -24.49
C GLU A 84 -7.10 -9.61 -24.25
N THR A 85 -8.17 -8.83 -24.17
CA THR A 85 -8.06 -7.39 -23.84
C THR A 85 -7.75 -7.24 -22.36
N ILE A 86 -6.64 -6.56 -22.05
CA ILE A 86 -6.26 -6.19 -20.68
C ILE A 86 -6.48 -4.69 -20.46
N THR A 87 -6.72 -4.30 -19.20
CA THR A 87 -6.92 -2.89 -18.85
C THR A 87 -5.61 -2.09 -18.93
N PRO A 88 -5.66 -0.76 -19.06
CA PRO A 88 -4.45 0.07 -19.01
C PRO A 88 -3.65 -0.08 -17.71
N ALA A 89 -4.33 -0.29 -16.57
CA ALA A 89 -3.69 -0.52 -15.28
C ALA A 89 -2.95 -1.88 -15.24
N ALA A 90 -3.55 -2.91 -15.85
CA ALA A 90 -2.93 -4.22 -15.98
C ALA A 90 -1.69 -4.18 -16.90
N GLN A 91 -1.77 -3.45 -18.02
CA GLN A 91 -0.62 -3.21 -18.90
C GLN A 91 0.50 -2.47 -18.16
N TRP A 92 0.18 -1.43 -17.38
CA TRP A 92 1.17 -0.71 -16.58
C TRP A 92 1.92 -1.65 -15.63
N LEU A 93 1.22 -2.59 -14.99
CA LEU A 93 1.87 -3.58 -14.12
C LEU A 93 2.82 -4.50 -14.91
N LEU A 94 2.45 -4.94 -16.12
CA LEU A 94 3.35 -5.74 -16.96
C LEU A 94 4.63 -4.97 -17.29
N ASP A 95 4.48 -3.71 -17.71
CA ASP A 95 5.60 -2.87 -18.14
C ASP A 95 6.52 -2.48 -16.97
N ASN A 96 5.98 -2.40 -15.75
CA ASN A 96 6.67 -1.87 -14.58
C ASN A 96 6.96 -2.92 -13.48
N ASN A 97 6.70 -4.21 -13.71
CA ASN A 97 6.86 -5.25 -12.69
C ASN A 97 8.29 -5.28 -12.09
N TYR A 98 9.31 -4.97 -12.89
CA TYR A 98 10.70 -4.90 -12.41
C TYR A 98 10.89 -3.86 -11.29
N LEU A 99 10.23 -2.70 -11.37
CA LEU A 99 10.28 -1.68 -10.31
C LEU A 99 9.61 -2.17 -9.04
N VAL A 100 8.51 -2.91 -9.16
CA VAL A 100 7.78 -3.46 -8.02
C VAL A 100 8.63 -4.52 -7.32
N GLU A 101 9.25 -5.43 -8.08
CA GLU A 101 10.16 -6.45 -7.54
C GLU A 101 11.38 -5.82 -6.85
N GLU A 102 12.00 -4.82 -7.48
CA GLU A 102 13.11 -4.08 -6.89
C GLU A 102 12.69 -3.40 -5.58
N THR A 103 11.53 -2.74 -5.57
CA THR A 103 11.00 -2.07 -4.38
C THR A 103 10.77 -3.07 -3.25
N ILE A 104 10.19 -4.24 -3.53
CA ILE A 104 10.01 -5.32 -2.54
C ILE A 104 11.35 -5.77 -1.96
N PHE A 105 12.36 -5.94 -2.82
CA PHE A 105 13.71 -6.32 -2.39
C PHE A 105 14.34 -5.25 -1.48
N GLN A 106 14.27 -3.97 -1.88
CA GLN A 106 14.78 -2.85 -1.10
C GLN A 106 14.09 -2.77 0.27
N VAL A 107 12.75 -2.89 0.33
CA VAL A 107 12.01 -2.88 1.60
C VAL A 107 12.48 -3.99 2.54
N LYS A 108 12.66 -5.23 2.05
CA LYS A 108 13.14 -6.35 2.87
C LYS A 108 14.56 -6.12 3.39
N ARG A 109 15.45 -5.58 2.55
CA ARG A 109 16.84 -5.28 2.89
C ARG A 109 16.94 -4.18 3.94
N ASP A 110 16.18 -3.10 3.75
CA ASP A 110 16.27 -1.90 4.57
C ASP A 110 15.50 -2.02 5.89
N LEU A 111 14.52 -2.93 5.98
CA LEU A 111 13.71 -3.17 7.17
C LEU A 111 13.86 -4.62 7.68
N PRO A 112 15.06 -5.06 8.10
CA PRO A 112 15.25 -6.41 8.63
C PRO A 112 14.44 -6.60 9.92
N ARG A 113 14.04 -7.86 10.21
CA ARG A 113 13.16 -8.21 11.35
C ARG A 113 13.58 -7.59 12.68
N ARG A 114 14.89 -7.60 12.99
CA ARG A 114 15.44 -7.04 14.23
C ARG A 114 15.26 -5.53 14.29
N PHE A 115 15.58 -4.82 13.20
CA PHE A 115 15.44 -3.37 13.12
C PHE A 115 13.98 -2.94 13.24
N TYR A 116 13.08 -3.56 12.46
CA TYR A 116 11.64 -3.25 12.49
C TYR A 116 11.04 -3.40 13.90
N ARG A 117 11.43 -4.45 14.64
CA ARG A 117 10.96 -4.69 16.02
C ARG A 117 11.49 -3.71 17.06
N GLN A 118 12.56 -2.97 16.75
CA GLN A 118 13.14 -1.96 17.65
C GLN A 118 12.52 -0.57 17.48
N LEU A 119 11.72 -0.37 16.43
CA LEU A 119 11.06 0.91 16.19
C LEU A 119 10.09 1.21 17.35
N PRO A 120 10.11 2.44 17.91
CA PRO A 120 9.10 2.91 18.83
C PRO A 120 7.68 2.73 18.25
N THR A 121 6.73 2.44 19.13
CA THR A 121 5.37 2.06 18.75
C THR A 121 4.33 3.00 19.33
N LEU A 122 3.16 3.08 18.68
CA LEU A 122 1.94 3.66 19.24
C LEU A 122 0.83 2.60 19.31
N LYS A 123 -0.21 2.90 20.08
CA LYS A 123 -1.41 2.06 20.19
C LYS A 123 -2.56 2.62 19.36
N LEU A 124 -3.19 1.77 18.56
CA LEU A 124 -4.39 2.05 17.77
C LEU A 124 -5.67 1.89 18.62
N ALA A 125 -6.81 2.25 18.05
CA ALA A 125 -8.10 2.27 18.75
C ALA A 125 -8.55 0.88 19.24
N ASP A 126 -8.22 -0.15 18.47
CA ASP A 126 -8.50 -1.57 18.76
C ASP A 126 -7.51 -2.20 19.75
N GLY A 127 -6.56 -1.43 20.28
CA GLY A 127 -5.50 -1.90 21.18
C GLY A 127 -4.27 -2.46 20.46
N THR A 128 -4.29 -2.54 19.12
CA THR A 128 -3.15 -2.99 18.32
C THR A 128 -1.98 -2.04 18.49
N THR A 129 -0.76 -2.58 18.55
CA THR A 129 0.48 -1.79 18.66
C THR A 129 1.26 -1.89 17.35
N VAL A 130 1.60 -0.75 16.76
CA VAL A 130 2.35 -0.66 15.49
C VAL A 130 3.50 0.35 15.60
N PRO A 131 4.57 0.22 14.80
CA PRO A 131 5.61 1.24 14.73
C PRO A 131 5.03 2.61 14.38
N ARG A 132 5.46 3.67 15.08
CA ARG A 132 4.97 5.04 14.83
C ARG A 132 5.24 5.49 13.40
N ALA A 133 6.44 5.17 12.90
CA ALA A 133 6.81 5.44 11.51
C ALA A 133 5.93 4.70 10.49
N LEU A 134 5.42 3.50 10.81
CA LEU A 134 4.49 2.78 9.94
C LEU A 134 3.12 3.47 9.95
N ALA A 135 2.60 3.81 11.13
CA ALA A 135 1.35 4.55 11.27
C ALA A 135 1.39 5.87 10.49
N LEU A 136 2.52 6.59 10.54
CA LEU A 136 2.73 7.84 9.80
C LEU A 136 2.70 7.63 8.28
N ALA A 137 3.45 6.64 7.78
CA ALA A 137 3.46 6.29 6.36
C ALA A 137 2.08 5.81 5.87
N TRP A 138 1.37 5.02 6.69
CA TRP A 138 0.02 4.56 6.40
C TRP A 138 -0.97 5.70 6.27
N THR A 139 -0.94 6.61 7.25
CA THR A 139 -1.77 7.81 7.31
C THR A 139 -1.52 8.69 6.09
N TYR A 140 -0.26 8.90 5.72
CA TYR A 140 0.09 9.67 4.53
C TYR A 140 -0.52 9.07 3.26
N VAL A 141 -0.29 7.79 2.99
CA VAL A 141 -0.79 7.12 1.77
C VAL A 141 -2.32 7.15 1.71
N ALA A 142 -3.00 6.95 2.84
CA ALA A 142 -4.45 7.01 2.91
C ALA A 142 -4.99 8.40 2.53
N HIS A 143 -4.31 9.48 2.91
CA HIS A 143 -4.76 10.86 2.70
C HIS A 143 -4.08 11.58 1.52
N SER A 144 -3.21 10.90 0.77
CA SER A 144 -2.55 11.44 -0.42
C SER A 144 -2.99 10.77 -1.73
N ASP A 145 -3.97 9.86 -1.68
CA ASP A 145 -4.35 9.00 -2.81
C ASP A 145 -3.16 8.25 -3.40
N SER A 146 -2.20 7.85 -2.55
CA SER A 146 -0.91 7.25 -2.95
C SER A 146 -0.01 8.14 -3.80
N SER A 147 -0.34 9.43 -3.99
CA SER A 147 0.57 10.42 -4.56
C SER A 147 1.72 10.69 -3.58
N VAL A 148 2.94 10.68 -4.08
CA VAL A 148 4.14 10.90 -3.27
C VAL A 148 4.76 12.25 -3.63
N SER A 149 4.80 13.14 -2.65
CA SER A 149 5.46 14.44 -2.73
C SER A 149 6.37 14.61 -1.52
N ALA A 150 7.64 14.96 -1.78
CA ALA A 150 8.60 15.21 -0.72
C ALA A 150 8.13 16.31 0.24
N THR A 151 7.52 17.38 -0.29
CA THR A 151 6.98 18.49 0.50
C THR A 151 5.82 18.03 1.39
N MET A 152 4.86 17.31 0.83
CA MET A 152 3.69 16.83 1.58
C MET A 152 4.07 15.78 2.63
N PHE A 153 4.98 14.87 2.29
CA PHE A 153 5.46 13.87 3.24
C PHE A 153 6.30 14.50 4.35
N LYS A 154 7.10 15.52 4.02
CA LYS A 154 7.79 16.33 5.02
C LYS A 154 6.80 17.03 5.96
N ALA A 155 5.71 17.61 5.45
CA ALA A 155 4.73 18.31 6.27
C ALA A 155 4.10 17.42 7.35
N ILE A 156 3.67 16.20 7.00
CA ILE A 156 3.12 15.26 8.01
C ILE A 156 4.19 14.81 9.02
N VAL A 157 5.44 14.62 8.59
CA VAL A 157 6.56 14.27 9.48
C VAL A 157 6.91 15.42 10.44
N GLU A 158 6.96 16.66 9.96
CA GLU A 158 7.14 17.86 10.79
C GLU A 158 5.99 18.01 11.80
N GLY A 159 4.76 17.77 11.36
CA GLY A 159 3.58 17.74 12.21
C GLY A 159 3.74 16.78 13.38
N PHE A 160 4.12 15.53 13.09
CA PHE A 160 4.38 14.52 14.11
C PHE A 160 5.49 14.95 15.08
N GLN A 161 6.62 15.41 14.55
CA GLN A 161 7.79 15.81 15.35
C GLN A 161 7.57 17.06 16.20
N SER A 162 6.58 17.90 15.85
CA SER A 162 6.20 19.07 16.68
C SER A 162 5.61 18.68 18.04
N VAL A 163 5.13 17.44 18.18
CA VAL A 163 4.57 16.90 19.42
C VAL A 163 5.57 15.98 20.11
N GLU A 164 6.13 15.03 19.36
CA GLU A 164 7.14 14.11 19.88
C GLU A 164 8.23 13.84 18.84
N PRO A 165 9.52 14.12 19.13
CA PRO A 165 10.61 13.86 18.21
C PRO A 165 10.71 12.39 17.79
N LEU A 166 10.87 12.15 16.50
CA LEU A 166 11.19 10.82 15.97
C LEU A 166 12.65 10.51 16.25
N LYS A 167 12.93 9.25 16.61
CA LYS A 167 14.31 8.76 16.71
C LYS A 167 14.92 8.68 15.32
N ILE A 168 16.25 8.78 15.25
CA ILE A 168 16.98 8.67 13.98
C ILE A 168 16.62 7.40 13.20
N GLY A 169 16.45 6.26 13.89
CA GLY A 169 16.04 5.01 13.28
C GLY A 169 14.64 5.04 12.66
N GLU A 170 13.71 5.82 13.21
CA GLU A 170 12.38 6.00 12.61
C GLU A 170 12.46 6.84 11.35
N LEU A 171 13.23 7.93 11.36
CA LEU A 171 13.44 8.77 10.18
C LEU A 171 14.09 7.97 9.03
N TRP A 172 15.03 7.07 9.35
CA TRP A 172 15.64 6.16 8.37
C TRP A 172 14.66 5.11 7.84
N ALA A 173 13.70 4.67 8.67
CA ALA A 173 12.70 3.69 8.28
C ALA A 173 11.59 4.27 7.39
N LEU A 174 11.29 5.58 7.48
CA LEU A 174 10.16 6.21 6.79
C LEU A 174 10.13 5.96 5.27
N PRO A 175 11.21 6.12 4.49
CA PRO A 175 11.17 5.86 3.05
C PRO A 175 10.83 4.41 2.71
N SER A 176 11.36 3.46 3.45
CA SER A 176 11.13 2.02 3.22
C SER A 176 9.73 1.60 3.72
N LEU A 177 9.22 2.23 4.77
CA LEU A 177 7.84 2.03 5.22
C LEU A 177 6.84 2.65 4.24
N LEU A 178 7.13 3.81 3.65
CA LEU A 178 6.30 4.40 2.61
C LEU A 178 6.21 3.48 1.38
N ARG A 179 7.35 2.95 0.92
CA ARG A 179 7.39 1.93 -0.14
C ARG A 179 6.59 0.69 0.21
N PHE A 180 6.72 0.20 1.45
CA PHE A 180 5.93 -0.93 1.93
C PHE A 180 4.43 -0.67 1.83
N VAL A 181 3.95 0.49 2.32
CA VAL A 181 2.52 0.82 2.28
C VAL A 181 2.01 0.97 0.85
N LEU A 182 2.82 1.50 -0.08
CA LEU A 182 2.46 1.57 -1.50
C LEU A 182 2.37 0.18 -2.14
N ILE A 183 3.29 -0.74 -1.83
CA ILE A 183 3.22 -2.15 -2.25
C ILE A 183 1.98 -2.83 -1.68
N GLU A 184 1.68 -2.57 -0.41
CA GLU A 184 0.48 -3.08 0.25
C GLU A 184 -0.79 -2.56 -0.43
N ASN A 185 -0.84 -1.28 -0.79
CA ASN A 185 -1.98 -0.73 -1.52
C ASN A 185 -2.09 -1.33 -2.93
N LEU A 186 -0.97 -1.51 -3.63
CA LEU A 186 -0.89 -2.20 -4.92
C LEU A 186 -1.44 -3.63 -4.83
N ARG A 187 -1.05 -4.40 -3.79
CA ARG A 187 -1.59 -5.75 -3.54
C ARG A 187 -3.12 -5.75 -3.42
N ARG A 188 -3.71 -4.74 -2.77
CA ARG A 188 -5.16 -4.67 -2.53
C ARG A 188 -5.96 -4.32 -3.78
N ILE A 189 -5.39 -3.50 -4.67
CA ILE A 189 -6.02 -3.11 -5.94
C ILE A 189 -5.72 -4.07 -7.09
N ALA A 190 -4.64 -4.85 -7.00
CA ALA A 190 -4.28 -5.84 -8.00
C ALA A 190 -5.23 -7.04 -7.90
N VAL A 191 -6.24 -7.05 -8.78
CA VAL A 191 -7.17 -8.14 -9.01
C VAL A 191 -7.06 -8.61 -10.44
#